data_AF-A0A925HSF6-F1
#
_entry.id   AF-A0A925HSF6-F1
#
_cell.length_a   1.000
_cell.length_b   1.000
_cell.length_c   1.000
_cell.angle_alpha   90.00
_cell.angle_beta   90.00
_cell.angle_gamma   90.00
#
_symmetry.space_group_name_H-M   'P 1'
#
loop_
_entity.id
_entity.type
_entity.pdbx_description
1 polymer ?
#
loop_
_entity_poly.entity_id
_entity_poly.type
_entity_poly.pdbx_seq_one_letter_code
_entity_poly.pdbx_strand_id
1 'polypeptide(L)'
;MPRFFRATYFLALTVCAFAAAACGDPFAVKAPYQTVTDSFAISALTRTPASSRALWRIADFVRYRLDSIGTQFDLGFDISASGTITVYPARTIATPPPGTLIAPQPVALQSSSTAYASADRAPESGWIVDTAIVVTRGQTVFVRSSSDFCSSQTTGGTLLYAKFVVDSINPVTRQLLVRSTIQPSCNFRSFATGVPTF
;
A
#
# COMPACT_ATOMS: atom_id res chain seq x y z
N MET A 1 15.41 -57.40 -34.28
CA MET A 1 15.36 -55.94 -34.51
C MET A 1 14.63 -55.29 -33.33
N PRO A 2 15.31 -54.58 -32.41
CA PRO A 2 14.69 -54.11 -31.17
C PRO A 2 13.97 -52.77 -31.38
N ARG A 3 12.65 -52.75 -31.13
CA ARG A 3 11.78 -51.55 -31.16
C ARG A 3 11.67 -50.85 -29.79
N PHE A 4 12.69 -50.95 -28.94
CA PHE A 4 12.64 -50.42 -27.57
C PHE A 4 13.26 -49.01 -27.38
N PHE A 5 13.84 -48.41 -28.42
CA PHE A 5 14.57 -47.14 -28.28
C PHE A 5 13.73 -45.86 -28.41
N ARG A 6 12.46 -45.94 -28.84
CA ARG A 6 11.61 -44.75 -29.10
C ARG A 6 10.80 -44.26 -27.90
N ALA A 7 10.49 -45.12 -26.93
CA ALA A 7 9.64 -44.75 -25.78
C ALA A 7 10.41 -43.95 -24.71
N THR A 8 11.70 -44.21 -24.53
CA THR A 8 12.54 -43.60 -23.50
C THR A 8 12.85 -42.12 -23.78
N TYR A 9 12.93 -41.75 -25.06
CA TYR A 9 13.19 -40.36 -25.48
C TYR A 9 12.02 -39.41 -25.20
N PHE A 10 10.78 -39.89 -25.33
CA PHE A 10 9.60 -39.08 -25.04
C PHE A 10 9.45 -38.80 -23.54
N LEU A 11 9.76 -39.79 -22.69
CA LEU A 11 9.67 -39.64 -21.24
C LEU A 11 10.66 -38.59 -20.70
N ALA A 12 11.89 -38.59 -21.21
CA ALA A 12 12.94 -37.65 -20.81
C ALA A 12 12.63 -36.19 -21.20
N LEU A 13 12.05 -35.98 -22.39
CA LEU A 13 11.65 -34.65 -22.87
C LEU A 13 10.50 -34.04 -22.05
N THR A 14 9.52 -34.85 -21.63
CA THR A 14 8.46 -34.39 -20.73
C THR A 14 8.99 -33.99 -19.35
N VAL A 15 9.93 -34.74 -18.77
CA VAL A 15 10.51 -34.41 -17.45
C VAL A 15 11.30 -33.10 -17.49
N CYS A 16 12.06 -32.83 -18.56
CA CYS A 16 12.76 -31.56 -18.73
C CYS A 16 11.80 -30.36 -18.90
N ALA A 17 10.67 -30.53 -19.58
CA ALA A 17 9.68 -29.47 -19.74
C ALA A 17 9.02 -29.10 -18.40
N PHE A 18 8.74 -30.08 -17.53
CA PHE A 18 8.22 -29.82 -16.18
C PHE A 18 9.26 -29.19 -15.24
N ALA A 19 10.54 -29.55 -15.38
CA ALA A 19 11.62 -28.92 -14.60
C ALA A 19 11.85 -27.45 -14.99
N ALA A 20 11.68 -27.09 -16.27
CA ALA A 20 11.79 -25.71 -16.73
C ALA A 20 10.61 -24.83 -16.27
N ALA A 21 9.41 -25.39 -16.15
CA ALA A 21 8.24 -24.65 -15.66
C ALA A 21 8.25 -24.41 -14.14
N ALA A 22 9.08 -25.13 -13.37
CA ALA A 22 9.22 -24.94 -11.93
C ALA A 22 10.17 -23.79 -11.56
N CYS A 23 11.06 -23.40 -12.47
CA CYS A 23 11.87 -22.20 -12.35
C CYS A 23 11.10 -21.05 -13.01
N GLY A 24 10.53 -20.13 -12.22
CA GLY A 24 9.78 -18.99 -12.74
C GLY A 24 10.55 -18.16 -13.79
N ASP A 25 9.84 -17.25 -14.47
CA ASP A 25 10.38 -16.48 -15.59
C ASP A 25 11.68 -15.73 -15.20
N PRO A 26 12.84 -16.08 -15.78
CA PRO A 26 14.10 -15.45 -15.46
C PRO A 26 14.19 -14.00 -15.95
N PHE A 27 13.28 -13.57 -16.83
CA PHE A 27 13.20 -12.22 -17.37
C PHE A 27 12.18 -11.33 -16.63
N ALA A 28 11.46 -11.89 -15.65
CA ALA A 28 10.52 -11.11 -14.88
C ALA A 28 11.24 -10.04 -14.05
N VAL A 29 10.75 -8.81 -14.15
CA VAL A 29 11.28 -7.68 -13.41
C VAL A 29 10.96 -7.86 -11.93
N LYS A 30 11.99 -8.01 -11.10
CA LYS A 30 11.86 -8.18 -9.65
C LYS A 30 11.93 -6.83 -8.95
N ALA A 31 11.13 -6.69 -7.90
CA ALA A 31 11.23 -5.54 -7.01
C ALA A 31 12.62 -5.56 -6.33
N PRO A 32 13.40 -4.47 -6.34
CA PRO A 32 14.70 -4.44 -5.66
C PRO A 32 14.59 -4.42 -4.13
N TYR A 33 13.42 -4.06 -3.59
CA TYR A 33 13.21 -3.91 -2.15
C TYR A 33 12.10 -4.84 -1.64
N GLN A 34 12.29 -5.31 -0.41
CA GLN A 34 11.29 -6.12 0.29
C GLN A 34 10.10 -5.29 0.74
N THR A 35 8.91 -5.90 0.79
CA THR A 35 7.74 -5.27 1.40
C THR A 35 7.98 -5.06 2.90
N VAL A 36 7.56 -3.91 3.42
CA VAL A 36 7.69 -3.59 4.85
C VAL A 36 6.31 -3.56 5.49
N THR A 37 6.16 -4.21 6.64
CA THR A 37 4.91 -4.19 7.42
C THR A 37 5.18 -3.60 8.79
N ASP A 38 4.34 -2.66 9.21
CA ASP A 38 4.42 -2.05 10.54
C ASP A 38 3.01 -1.83 11.11
N SER A 39 2.92 -1.69 12.44
CA SER A 39 1.70 -1.37 13.17
C SER A 39 1.92 -0.14 14.05
N PHE A 40 1.04 0.84 13.94
CA PHE A 40 1.19 2.12 14.63
C PHE A 40 -0.15 2.68 15.10
N ALA A 41 -0.11 3.44 16.20
CA ALA A 41 -1.22 4.27 16.63
C ALA A 41 -1.24 5.61 15.86
N ILE A 42 -2.43 6.05 15.47
CA ILE A 42 -2.67 7.36 14.87
C ILE A 42 -3.93 7.99 15.49
N SER A 43 -3.91 9.30 15.70
CA SER A 43 -5.04 10.04 16.26
C SER A 43 -6.02 10.43 15.15
N ALA A 44 -7.29 10.57 15.49
CA ALA A 44 -8.29 11.11 14.59
C ALA A 44 -7.98 12.58 14.21
N LEU A 45 -8.52 13.08 13.10
CA LEU A 45 -8.37 14.47 12.68
C LEU A 45 -9.18 15.45 13.54
N THR A 46 -10.41 15.06 13.89
CA THR A 46 -11.33 15.95 14.62
C THR A 46 -11.36 15.62 16.10
N ARG A 47 -11.62 16.64 16.93
CA ARG A 47 -11.78 16.51 18.40
C ARG A 47 -10.56 15.91 19.11
N THR A 48 -9.37 16.10 18.54
CA THR A 48 -8.07 15.77 19.14
C THR A 48 -7.22 17.04 19.24
N PRO A 49 -6.28 17.14 20.20
CA PRO A 49 -5.35 18.27 20.27
C PRO A 49 -4.54 18.43 18.98
N ALA A 50 -4.18 19.67 18.63
CA ALA A 50 -3.40 19.97 17.43
C ALA A 50 -1.98 19.34 17.45
N SER A 51 -1.45 19.08 18.66
CA SER A 51 -0.18 18.39 18.87
C SER A 51 -0.25 16.87 18.65
N SER A 52 -1.44 16.31 18.42
CA SER A 52 -1.62 14.87 18.18
C SER A 52 -1.09 14.48 16.80
N ARG A 53 -0.46 13.29 16.73
CA ARG A 53 -0.02 12.67 15.48
C ARG A 53 -1.23 12.08 14.75
N ALA A 54 -1.80 12.83 13.81
CA ALA A 54 -3.04 12.49 13.10
C ALA A 54 -2.86 12.35 11.58
N LEU A 55 -1.67 12.65 11.08
CA LEU A 55 -1.34 12.64 9.66
C LEU A 55 -0.26 11.59 9.42
N TRP A 56 -0.37 10.80 8.35
CA TRP A 56 0.55 9.71 8.04
C TRP A 56 1.14 9.89 6.65
N ARG A 57 2.46 9.81 6.57
CA ARG A 57 3.21 9.64 5.33
C ARG A 57 3.53 8.16 5.13
N ILE A 58 3.10 7.64 4.00
CA ILE A 58 3.19 6.21 3.70
C ILE A 58 4.65 5.83 3.55
N ALA A 59 5.41 6.55 2.71
CA ALA A 59 6.77 6.20 2.30
C ALA A 59 7.73 5.76 3.44
N ASP A 60 7.62 6.35 4.63
CA ASP A 60 8.54 6.19 5.75
C ASP A 60 7.86 5.83 7.08
N PHE A 61 6.55 5.53 7.07
CA PHE A 61 5.74 5.30 8.28
C PHE A 61 5.77 6.47 9.29
N VAL A 62 6.12 7.68 8.84
CA VAL A 62 6.19 8.86 9.71
C VAL A 62 4.78 9.40 9.95
N ARG A 63 4.51 9.72 11.21
CA ARG A 63 3.25 10.34 11.63
C ARG A 63 3.49 11.78 12.05
N TYR A 64 2.90 12.70 11.31
CA TYR A 64 2.99 14.14 11.52
C TYR A 64 1.89 14.62 12.47
N ARG A 65 2.19 15.70 13.17
CA ARG A 65 1.22 16.41 14.01
C ARG A 65 0.21 17.14 13.14
N LEU A 66 -1.00 17.35 13.66
CA LEU A 66 -2.05 18.08 12.94
C LEU A 66 -1.66 19.55 12.68
N ASP A 67 -0.87 20.15 13.55
CA ASP A 67 -0.30 21.50 13.39
C ASP A 67 1.04 21.54 12.64
N SER A 68 1.48 20.42 12.05
CA SER A 68 2.68 20.43 11.21
C SER A 68 2.45 21.28 9.97
N ILE A 69 3.36 22.20 9.69
CA ILE A 69 3.32 23.01 8.48
C ILE A 69 3.78 22.15 7.29
N GLY A 70 2.94 22.03 6.26
CA GLY A 70 3.33 21.45 4.97
C GLY A 70 2.40 20.34 4.46
N THR A 71 2.74 19.84 3.28
CA THR A 71 1.97 18.83 2.51
C THR A 71 2.69 17.47 2.49
N GLN A 72 3.47 17.19 3.53
CA GLN A 72 4.42 16.06 3.62
C GLN A 72 3.78 14.72 4.04
N PHE A 73 2.46 14.63 4.00
CA PHE A 73 1.71 13.44 4.42
C PHE A 73 0.79 12.99 3.28
N ASP A 74 0.36 11.73 3.35
CA ASP A 74 -0.50 11.12 2.34
C ASP A 74 -1.94 10.96 2.86
N LEU A 75 -2.11 10.63 4.14
CA LEU A 75 -3.38 10.23 4.71
C LEU A 75 -3.64 10.84 6.08
N GLY A 76 -4.92 11.03 6.40
CA GLY A 76 -5.45 11.24 7.75
C GLY A 76 -6.67 10.38 8.00
N PHE A 77 -7.00 10.17 9.27
CA PHE A 77 -8.10 9.31 9.70
C PHE A 77 -9.04 10.09 10.58
N ASP A 78 -10.33 9.88 10.46
CA ASP A 78 -11.29 10.35 11.45
C ASP A 78 -12.22 9.23 11.89
N ILE A 79 -12.80 9.39 13.07
CA ILE A 79 -13.71 8.41 13.68
C ILE A 79 -14.99 9.13 14.09
N SER A 80 -16.11 8.67 13.57
CA SER A 80 -17.44 9.11 13.99
C SER A 80 -17.80 8.62 15.41
N ALA A 81 -18.89 9.13 15.98
CA ALA A 81 -19.42 8.61 17.25
C ALA A 81 -19.88 7.15 17.14
N SER A 82 -20.28 6.68 15.95
CA SER A 82 -20.69 5.30 15.69
C SER A 82 -19.52 4.34 15.43
N GLY A 83 -18.27 4.81 15.52
CA GLY A 83 -17.08 4.00 15.25
C GLY A 83 -16.79 3.78 13.76
N THR A 84 -17.53 4.43 12.87
CA THR A 84 -17.23 4.49 11.43
C THR A 84 -15.94 5.27 11.22
N ILE A 85 -15.03 4.73 10.41
CA ILE A 85 -13.74 5.35 10.09
C ILE A 85 -13.86 6.04 8.74
N THR A 86 -13.41 7.28 8.67
CA THR A 86 -13.24 7.99 7.39
C THR A 86 -11.76 8.19 7.14
N VAL A 87 -11.30 7.79 5.95
CA VAL A 87 -9.91 7.93 5.52
C VAL A 87 -9.84 9.07 4.52
N TYR A 88 -8.98 10.04 4.78
CA TYR A 88 -8.85 11.27 4.03
C TYR A 88 -7.49 11.31 3.31
N PRO A 89 -7.46 11.38 1.97
CA PRO A 89 -6.28 11.76 1.21
C PRO A 89 -5.79 13.16 1.60
N ALA A 90 -4.48 13.42 1.50
CA ALA A 90 -3.89 14.69 1.92
C ALA A 90 -4.53 15.94 1.29
N ARG A 91 -4.89 15.86 0.01
CA ARG A 91 -5.57 16.94 -0.72
C ARG A 91 -6.98 17.27 -0.23
N THR A 92 -7.59 16.39 0.55
CA THR A 92 -8.88 16.64 1.20
C THR A 92 -8.74 17.29 2.58
N ILE A 93 -7.53 17.30 3.15
CA ILE A 93 -7.24 17.84 4.48
C ILE A 93 -6.58 19.21 4.37
N ALA A 94 -5.56 19.33 3.53
CA ALA A 94 -4.74 20.53 3.41
C ALA A 94 -4.91 21.19 2.05
N THR A 95 -5.37 22.43 2.06
CA THR A 95 -5.20 23.37 0.95
C THR A 95 -3.84 24.06 1.08
N PRO A 96 -3.04 24.11 0.00
CA PRO A 96 -1.79 24.86 0.00
C PRO A 96 -2.04 26.34 0.34
N PRO A 97 -1.19 26.99 1.16
CA PRO A 97 -1.28 28.42 1.36
C PRO A 97 -1.22 29.18 0.02
N PRO A 98 -1.92 30.31 -0.13
CA PRO A 98 -1.85 31.13 -1.33
C PRO A 98 -0.39 31.46 -1.71
N GLY A 99 -0.03 31.29 -2.99
CA GLY A 99 1.34 31.48 -3.48
C GLY A 99 2.23 30.23 -3.36
N THR A 100 1.75 29.13 -2.78
CA THR A 100 2.47 27.85 -2.78
C THR A 100 2.20 27.11 -4.10
N LEU A 101 3.26 26.83 -4.87
CA LEU A 101 3.16 26.14 -6.16
C LEU A 101 3.03 24.61 -6.03
N ILE A 102 3.28 24.05 -4.85
CA ILE A 102 3.35 22.61 -4.62
C ILE A 102 2.14 22.17 -3.79
N ALA A 103 1.16 21.57 -4.47
CA ALA A 103 0.06 20.87 -3.82
C ALA A 103 0.54 19.55 -3.19
N PRO A 104 -0.17 18.99 -2.19
CA PRO A 104 0.08 17.61 -1.77
C PRO A 104 0.02 16.66 -2.97
N GLN A 105 0.75 15.56 -2.89
CA GLN A 105 0.74 14.55 -3.95
C GLN A 105 -0.65 13.90 -4.05
N PRO A 106 -1.14 13.60 -5.26
CA PRO A 106 -2.35 12.80 -5.45
C PRO A 106 -2.27 11.46 -4.70
N VAL A 107 -3.33 11.13 -3.98
CA VAL A 107 -3.46 9.84 -3.30
C VAL A 107 -4.80 9.21 -3.68
N ALA A 108 -4.74 7.98 -4.18
CA ALA A 108 -5.92 7.22 -4.55
C ALA A 108 -6.15 6.07 -3.57
N LEU A 109 -7.42 5.87 -3.23
CA LEU A 109 -7.87 4.87 -2.26
C LEU A 109 -8.83 3.87 -2.92
N GLN A 110 -8.81 2.65 -2.42
CA GLN A 110 -9.76 1.61 -2.79
C GLN A 110 -9.97 0.66 -1.62
N SER A 111 -11.20 0.56 -1.12
CA SER A 111 -11.57 -0.43 -0.12
C SER A 111 -11.79 -1.80 -0.75
N SER A 112 -11.55 -2.85 0.03
CA SER A 112 -11.71 -4.24 -0.41
C SER A 112 -12.34 -5.08 0.68
N SER A 113 -13.14 -6.07 0.28
CA SER A 113 -13.63 -7.14 1.15
C SER A 113 -12.60 -8.26 1.34
N THR A 114 -11.50 -8.25 0.60
CA THR A 114 -10.42 -9.23 0.75
C THR A 114 -9.74 -9.06 2.10
N ALA A 115 -9.53 -10.16 2.82
CA ALA A 115 -8.82 -10.15 4.09
C ALA A 115 -7.40 -9.58 3.93
N TYR A 116 -6.94 -8.81 4.91
CA TYR A 116 -5.63 -8.13 4.85
C TYR A 116 -4.46 -9.07 4.53
N ALA A 117 -4.48 -10.26 5.13
CA ALA A 117 -3.45 -11.28 4.94
C ALA A 117 -3.46 -11.95 3.55
N SER A 118 -4.59 -11.89 2.82
CA SER A 118 -4.73 -12.46 1.47
C SER A 118 -4.65 -11.41 0.36
N ALA A 119 -4.60 -10.13 0.74
CA ALA A 119 -4.51 -9.01 -0.17
C ALA A 119 -3.06 -8.79 -0.64
N ASP A 120 -2.48 -9.74 -1.36
CA ASP A 120 -1.04 -9.73 -1.68
C ASP A 120 -0.68 -8.92 -2.93
N ARG A 121 -1.66 -8.28 -3.56
CA ARG A 121 -1.44 -7.42 -4.73
C ARG A 121 -2.42 -6.26 -4.77
N ALA A 122 -1.92 -5.07 -5.11
CA ALA A 122 -2.73 -3.89 -5.31
C ALA A 122 -3.63 -4.04 -6.56
N PRO A 123 -4.89 -3.57 -6.52
CA PRO A 123 -5.81 -3.67 -7.64
C PRO A 123 -5.31 -2.97 -8.91
N GLU A 124 -5.74 -3.47 -10.06
CA GLU A 124 -5.42 -2.85 -11.36
C GLU A 124 -6.23 -1.58 -11.62
N SER A 125 -7.50 -1.59 -11.23
CA SER A 125 -8.51 -0.56 -11.47
C SER A 125 -9.42 -0.36 -10.25
N GLY A 126 -10.28 0.66 -10.31
CA GLY A 126 -11.24 0.98 -9.23
C GLY A 126 -10.73 1.98 -8.20
N TRP A 127 -9.60 2.64 -8.50
CA TRP A 127 -9.01 3.68 -7.66
C TRP A 127 -9.85 4.95 -7.66
N ILE A 128 -10.16 5.46 -6.47
CA ILE A 128 -10.82 6.74 -6.28
C ILE A 128 -9.76 7.75 -5.82
N VAL A 129 -9.49 8.74 -6.66
CA VAL A 129 -8.41 9.73 -6.44
C VAL A 129 -8.91 10.87 -5.57
N ASP A 130 -8.10 11.29 -4.59
CA ASP A 130 -8.29 12.50 -3.78
C ASP A 130 -9.70 12.62 -3.17
N THR A 131 -10.31 11.48 -2.86
CA THR A 131 -11.65 11.39 -2.28
C THR A 131 -11.61 10.62 -0.98
N ALA A 132 -12.25 11.16 0.05
CA ALA A 132 -12.38 10.47 1.32
C ALA A 132 -13.26 9.23 1.16
N ILE A 133 -12.86 8.12 1.79
CA ILE A 133 -13.65 6.89 1.80
C ILE A 133 -14.03 6.51 3.22
N VAL A 134 -15.19 5.88 3.35
CA VAL A 134 -15.68 5.32 4.60
C VAL A 134 -15.33 3.85 4.65
N VAL A 135 -14.77 3.41 5.77
CA VAL A 135 -14.36 2.01 5.98
C VAL A 135 -14.77 1.53 7.37
N THR A 136 -14.92 0.22 7.49
CA THR A 136 -15.14 -0.45 8.78
C THR A 136 -13.84 -0.99 9.34
N ARG A 137 -13.79 -1.18 10.66
CA ARG A 137 -12.68 -1.89 11.32
C ARG A 137 -12.48 -3.27 10.67
N GLY A 138 -11.22 -3.67 10.45
CA GLY A 138 -10.87 -4.93 9.80
C GLY A 138 -10.99 -4.94 8.28
N GLN A 139 -11.52 -3.88 7.66
CA GLN A 139 -11.60 -3.76 6.21
C GLN A 139 -10.23 -3.38 5.63
N THR A 140 -9.81 -4.08 4.58
CA THR A 140 -8.58 -3.78 3.87
C THR A 140 -8.76 -2.58 2.97
N VAL A 141 -7.80 -1.67 2.99
CA VAL A 141 -7.74 -0.52 2.10
C VAL A 141 -6.43 -0.54 1.35
N PHE A 142 -6.50 -0.41 0.03
CA PHE A 142 -5.36 -0.17 -0.82
C PHE A 142 -5.13 1.32 -1.03
N VAL A 143 -3.86 1.69 -1.10
CA VAL A 143 -3.42 3.06 -1.31
C VAL A 143 -2.43 3.11 -2.46
N ARG A 144 -2.59 4.12 -3.30
CA ARG A 144 -1.70 4.46 -4.40
C ARG A 144 -1.35 5.94 -4.31
N SER A 145 -0.12 6.24 -3.92
CA SER A 145 0.38 7.61 -3.77
C SER A 145 1.36 7.93 -4.89
N SER A 146 1.26 9.11 -5.50
CA SER A 146 2.31 9.64 -6.37
C SER A 146 3.42 10.29 -5.54
N SER A 147 4.02 9.51 -4.65
CA SER A 147 4.96 9.99 -3.64
C SER A 147 6.23 10.56 -4.26
N ASP A 148 6.71 11.67 -3.71
CA ASP A 148 8.04 12.23 -3.99
C ASP A 148 9.17 11.24 -3.69
N PHE A 149 8.96 10.29 -2.78
CA PHE A 149 9.86 9.16 -2.53
C PHE A 149 10.21 8.37 -3.80
N CYS A 150 9.30 8.31 -4.78
CA CYS A 150 9.55 7.60 -6.02
C CYS A 150 10.41 8.39 -7.02
N SER A 151 10.45 9.72 -6.91
CA SER A 151 11.20 10.57 -7.84
C SER A 151 12.71 10.37 -7.77
N SER A 152 13.23 9.87 -6.64
CA SER A 152 14.65 9.60 -6.43
C SER A 152 15.05 8.14 -6.71
N GLN A 153 14.09 7.26 -7.06
CA GLN A 153 14.39 5.85 -7.34
C GLN A 153 14.85 5.63 -8.78
N THR A 154 15.92 4.87 -8.94
CA THR A 154 16.49 4.48 -10.23
C THR A 154 15.63 3.51 -11.03
N THR A 155 14.61 2.92 -10.40
CA THR A 155 13.64 2.00 -11.03
C THR A 155 12.62 2.69 -11.94
N GLY A 156 12.60 4.03 -11.98
CA GLY A 156 11.75 4.81 -12.91
C GLY A 156 10.26 4.80 -12.56
N GLY A 157 9.90 4.44 -11.33
CA GLY A 157 8.51 4.44 -10.87
C GLY A 157 8.03 5.81 -10.40
N THR A 158 6.72 6.05 -10.47
CA THR A 158 6.08 7.29 -9.96
C THR A 158 5.05 7.02 -8.89
N LEU A 159 4.69 5.75 -8.66
CA LEU A 159 3.63 5.36 -7.77
C LEU A 159 4.14 4.45 -6.66
N LEU A 160 3.82 4.82 -5.42
CA LEU A 160 4.01 4.00 -4.24
C LEU A 160 2.71 3.28 -3.91
N TYR A 161 2.78 1.98 -3.65
CA TYR A 161 1.63 1.16 -3.27
C TYR A 161 1.73 0.74 -1.81
N ALA A 162 0.59 0.78 -1.13
CA ALA A 162 0.44 0.24 0.22
C ALA A 162 -0.93 -0.43 0.38
N LYS A 163 -1.05 -1.25 1.41
CA LYS A 163 -2.32 -1.69 1.97
C LYS A 163 -2.32 -1.44 3.47
N PHE A 164 -3.47 -1.14 4.04
CA PHE A 164 -3.61 -1.07 5.49
C PHE A 164 -4.94 -1.66 5.94
N VAL A 165 -5.01 -1.92 7.24
CA VAL A 165 -6.22 -2.27 7.97
C VAL A 165 -6.23 -1.52 9.30
N VAL A 166 -7.40 -1.10 9.74
CA VAL A 166 -7.59 -0.61 11.10
C VAL A 166 -7.94 -1.80 11.99
N ASP A 167 -7.02 -2.20 12.85
CA ASP A 167 -7.18 -3.35 13.74
C ASP A 167 -8.06 -3.00 14.95
N SER A 168 -7.89 -1.82 15.54
CA SER A 168 -8.70 -1.37 16.68
C SER A 168 -8.91 0.14 16.74
N ILE A 169 -9.93 0.56 17.51
CA ILE A 169 -10.29 1.96 17.72
C ILE A 169 -10.50 2.19 19.21
N ASN A 170 -9.90 3.24 19.76
CA ASN A 170 -10.23 3.78 21.06
C ASN A 170 -11.04 5.07 20.87
N PRO A 171 -12.37 5.05 21.08
CA PRO A 171 -13.22 6.21 20.86
C PRO A 171 -13.03 7.30 21.93
N VAL A 172 -12.51 6.96 23.11
CA VAL A 172 -12.26 7.89 24.22
C VAL A 172 -11.03 8.74 23.91
N THR A 173 -9.91 8.09 23.56
CA THR A 173 -8.67 8.81 23.18
C THR A 173 -8.66 9.22 21.71
N ARG A 174 -9.68 8.83 20.94
CA ARG A 174 -9.81 9.03 19.49
C ARG A 174 -8.57 8.56 18.72
N GLN A 175 -8.10 7.36 19.05
CA GLN A 175 -6.93 6.73 18.41
C GLN A 175 -7.34 5.47 17.66
N LEU A 176 -6.66 5.23 16.53
CA LEU A 176 -6.77 4.02 15.73
C LEU A 176 -5.44 3.27 15.81
N LEU A 177 -5.50 1.95 15.96
CA LEU A 177 -4.34 1.08 15.71
C LEU A 177 -4.42 0.60 14.27
N VAL A 178 -3.45 1.00 13.47
CA VAL A 178 -3.38 0.71 12.04
C VAL A 178 -2.21 -0.21 11.79
N ARG A 179 -2.44 -1.26 11.00
CA ARG A 179 -1.40 -2.12 10.46
C ARG A 179 -1.33 -1.90 8.96
N SER A 180 -0.12 -1.69 8.44
CA SER A 180 0.12 -1.33 7.05
C SER A 180 1.29 -2.12 6.47
N THR A 181 1.15 -2.51 5.21
CA THR A 181 2.20 -3.10 4.38
C THR A 181 2.45 -2.20 3.20
N ILE A 182 3.71 -1.87 2.96
CA ILE A 182 4.14 -0.98 1.88
C ILE A 182 5.04 -1.75 0.94
N GLN A 183 4.87 -1.48 -0.36
CA GLN A 183 5.81 -1.87 -1.39
C GLN A 183 6.74 -0.68 -1.67
N PRO A 184 7.97 -0.65 -1.11
CA PRO A 184 8.88 0.47 -1.30
C PRO A 184 9.44 0.58 -2.72
N SER A 185 9.37 -0.48 -3.52
CA SER A 185 9.74 -0.44 -4.93
C SER A 185 8.64 0.27 -5.74
N CYS A 186 8.93 1.45 -6.28
CA CYS A 186 7.94 2.23 -7.00
C CYS A 186 7.45 1.51 -8.27
N ASN A 187 6.15 1.65 -8.56
CA ASN A 187 5.38 0.93 -9.58
C ASN A 187 5.16 -0.58 -9.34
N PHE A 188 5.74 -1.18 -8.30
CA PHE A 188 5.45 -2.58 -7.95
C PHE A 188 4.20 -2.66 -7.08
N ARG A 189 3.33 -3.63 -7.40
CA ARG A 189 2.01 -3.79 -6.74
C ARG A 189 1.93 -4.92 -5.73
N SER A 190 3.00 -5.71 -5.56
CA SER A 190 2.95 -6.91 -4.72
C SER A 190 3.24 -6.55 -3.27
N PHE A 191 2.43 -7.13 -2.39
CA PHE A 191 2.53 -7.09 -0.95
C PHE A 191 2.89 -8.47 -0.36
N ALA A 192 3.22 -9.45 -1.21
CA ALA A 192 3.68 -10.75 -0.77
C ALA A 192 4.96 -10.60 0.08
N THR A 193 5.07 -11.37 1.14
CA THR A 193 6.22 -11.32 2.05
C THR A 193 7.51 -11.68 1.32
N GLY A 194 8.59 -10.93 1.60
CA GLY A 194 9.91 -11.13 1.01
C GLY A 194 10.21 -10.12 -0.10
N VAL A 195 11.16 -10.45 -0.98
CA VAL A 195 11.38 -9.69 -2.22
C VAL A 195 10.31 -10.15 -3.20
N PRO A 196 9.34 -9.30 -3.58
CA PRO A 196 8.31 -9.73 -4.47
C PRO A 196 8.90 -10.12 -5.82
N THR A 197 8.69 -11.38 -6.15
CA THR A 197 8.81 -11.89 -7.50
C THR A 197 7.44 -11.69 -8.15
N PHE A 198 7.42 -11.02 -9.30
CA PHE A 198 6.33 -11.15 -10.25
C PHE A 198 6.74 -12.19 -11.27
#